data_AF-A0A914YIT6-F1
#
_entry.id   AF-A0A914YIT6-F1
#
_cell.length_a   1.000
_cell.length_b   1.000
_cell.length_c   1.000
_cell.angle_alpha   90.00
_cell.angle_beta   90.00
_cell.angle_gamma   90.00
#
_symmetry.space_group_name_H-M   'P 1'
#
loop_
_entity.id
_entity.type
_entity.pdbx_description
1 polymer ?
#
loop_
_entity_poly.entity_id
_entity_poly.type
_entity_poly.pdbx_seq_one_letter_code
_entity_poly.pdbx_strand_id
1 'polypeptide(L)'
;MLKLFLLISLPIGLVLAQERPKHFDTNYFELVPITDIPDSCDSAPAHGYGIVNGGLEKCSRYLAETGEENKEDNDYEEFKCKNLRVNGHVVDGKCECKDKWKGPLCNEFVGCPEGYTIRDRVCAPNSCHHDGTISVGSQKVECSCNAPWDGQWCERLACWRKAPKGHDRRWKNAGDHCECADGYDGDDCDIITKCKNGELRKNRCVCAEGWKGDLCDQKCKPNQTCAASGLFYGIFVVMAPVLGALIFRNN
;
A
#
# COMPACT_ATOMS: atom_id res chain seq x y z
N MET A 1 14.12 54.49 17.65
CA MET A 1 14.16 53.07 18.09
C MET A 1 12.89 52.38 17.62
N LEU A 2 12.91 51.74 16.46
CA LEU A 2 11.76 51.04 15.88
C LEU A 2 11.96 49.54 16.12
N LYS A 3 11.21 48.96 17.07
CA LYS A 3 11.27 47.51 17.34
C LYS A 3 10.50 46.77 16.25
N LEU A 4 11.23 46.11 15.36
CA LEU A 4 10.70 45.20 14.35
C LEU A 4 10.29 43.89 15.05
N PHE A 5 8.99 43.69 15.24
CA PHE A 5 8.45 42.40 15.69
C PHE A 5 8.38 41.43 14.50
N LEU A 6 9.31 40.49 14.47
CA LEU A 6 9.27 39.32 13.58
C LEU A 6 8.19 38.36 14.10
N LEU A 7 7.00 38.42 13.50
CA LEU A 7 5.96 37.40 13.66
C LEU A 7 6.34 36.20 12.79
N ILE A 8 6.97 35.20 13.39
CA ILE A 8 7.16 33.87 12.80
C ILE A 8 5.80 33.18 12.84
N SER A 9 5.08 33.22 11.72
CA SER A 9 3.90 32.36 11.51
C SER A 9 4.41 30.94 11.25
N LEU A 10 4.33 30.07 12.24
CA LEU A 10 4.41 28.63 12.01
C LEU A 10 3.17 28.23 11.21
N PRO A 11 3.30 27.53 10.06
CA PRO A 11 2.15 26.93 9.43
C PRO A 11 1.61 25.88 10.39
N ILE A 12 0.41 26.12 10.91
CA ILE A 12 -0.39 25.08 11.56
C ILE A 12 -0.68 24.09 10.43
N GLY A 13 0.12 23.03 10.35
CA GLY A 13 -0.17 21.90 9.48
C GLY A 13 -1.53 21.37 9.91
N LEU A 14 -2.53 21.57 9.05
CA LEU A 14 -3.77 20.80 9.10
C LEU A 14 -3.32 19.33 9.10
N VAL A 15 -3.53 18.65 10.23
CA VAL A 15 -3.42 17.20 10.30
C VAL A 15 -4.62 16.70 9.48
N LEU A 16 -4.45 16.64 8.17
CA LEU A 16 -5.39 15.92 7.32
C LEU A 16 -5.33 14.47 7.77
N ALA A 17 -6.51 13.91 8.06
CA ALA A 17 -6.68 12.49 8.29
C ALA A 17 -5.87 11.71 7.25
N GLN A 18 -4.83 11.00 7.71
CA GLN A 18 -3.93 10.31 6.80
C GLN A 18 -4.63 9.05 6.28
N GLU A 19 -5.31 9.19 5.15
CA GLU A 19 -5.84 8.06 4.40
C GLU A 19 -4.70 7.26 3.77
N ARG A 20 -4.86 5.93 3.74
CA ARG A 20 -3.85 4.97 3.26
C ARG A 20 -4.34 4.27 1.98
N PRO A 21 -4.15 4.90 0.81
CA PRO A 21 -4.41 4.24 -0.47
C PRO A 21 -3.55 2.98 -0.66
N LYS A 22 -3.97 2.09 -1.57
CA LYS A 22 -3.23 0.90 -1.96
C LYS A 22 -2.30 1.24 -3.13
N HIS A 23 -1.00 1.34 -2.85
CA HIS A 23 0.05 1.54 -3.85
C HIS A 23 1.07 0.40 -3.88
N PHE A 24 0.87 -0.65 -3.08
CA PHE A 24 1.75 -1.80 -3.02
C PHE A 24 0.95 -3.09 -3.18
N ASP A 25 1.57 -4.09 -3.80
CA ASP A 25 1.05 -5.45 -3.87
C ASP A 25 1.22 -6.20 -2.53
N THR A 26 0.83 -7.47 -2.50
CA THR A 26 0.93 -8.32 -1.31
C THR A 26 2.36 -8.64 -0.88
N ASN A 27 3.33 -8.46 -1.77
CA ASN A 27 4.75 -8.67 -1.54
C ASN A 27 5.49 -7.35 -1.24
N TYR A 28 4.75 -6.25 -1.04
CA TYR A 28 5.27 -4.91 -0.78
C TYR A 28 6.07 -4.30 -1.95
N PHE A 29 5.84 -4.74 -3.18
CA PHE A 29 6.33 -4.05 -4.37
C PHE A 29 5.35 -2.96 -4.78
N GLU A 30 5.88 -1.82 -5.20
CA GLU A 30 5.07 -0.71 -5.69
C GLU A 30 4.28 -1.12 -6.95
N LEU A 31 3.02 -0.74 -6.98
CA LEU A 31 2.13 -0.95 -8.11
C LEU A 31 2.37 0.12 -9.15
N VAL A 32 2.72 -0.32 -10.36
CA VAL A 32 3.08 0.58 -11.45
C VAL A 32 1.88 0.71 -12.40
N PRO A 33 1.34 1.93 -12.61
CA PRO A 33 0.26 2.14 -13.55
C PRO A 33 0.61 1.60 -14.94
N ILE A 34 -0.35 0.99 -15.63
CA ILE A 34 -0.10 0.43 -16.97
C ILE A 34 0.30 1.51 -17.98
N THR A 35 -0.15 2.75 -17.78
CA THR A 35 0.26 3.92 -18.57
C THR A 35 1.74 4.27 -18.48
N ASP A 36 2.41 3.80 -17.43
CA ASP A 36 3.81 4.09 -17.15
C ASP A 36 4.72 2.95 -17.64
N ILE A 37 4.15 1.88 -18.19
CA ILE A 37 4.87 0.76 -18.78
C ILE A 37 5.29 1.13 -20.22
N PRO A 38 6.58 1.01 -20.57
CA PRO A 38 7.06 1.39 -21.90
C PRO A 38 6.61 0.41 -22.99
N ASP A 39 6.51 0.89 -24.23
CA ASP A 39 6.16 0.09 -25.42
C ASP A 39 7.32 -0.77 -25.98
N SER A 40 8.33 -1.08 -25.16
CA SER A 40 9.38 -2.03 -25.52
C SER A 40 10.10 -2.60 -24.30
N CYS A 41 10.87 -3.66 -24.53
CA CYS A 41 11.79 -4.23 -23.55
C CYS A 41 13.27 -3.85 -23.80
N ASP A 42 13.54 -2.94 -24.74
CA ASP A 42 14.89 -2.62 -25.20
C ASP A 42 15.70 -1.79 -24.20
N SER A 43 15.01 -1.04 -23.35
CA SER A 43 15.60 -0.34 -22.22
C SER A 43 15.19 -1.07 -20.95
N ALA A 44 16.15 -1.39 -20.07
CA ALA A 44 15.88 -2.05 -18.80
C ALA A 44 14.77 -1.28 -18.05
N PRO A 45 13.50 -1.74 -18.07
CA PRO A 45 12.43 -0.93 -17.53
C PRO A 45 12.63 -0.87 -16.03
N ALA A 46 12.41 0.29 -15.41
CA ALA A 46 12.55 0.47 -13.96
C ALA A 46 11.73 -0.55 -13.13
N HIS A 47 10.78 -1.23 -13.78
CA HIS A 47 9.83 -2.15 -13.18
C HIS A 47 9.81 -3.55 -13.82
N GLY A 48 10.71 -3.84 -14.79
CA GLY A 48 10.88 -5.17 -15.38
C GLY A 48 9.78 -5.63 -16.36
N TYR A 49 8.87 -4.74 -16.75
CA TYR A 49 7.80 -5.01 -17.72
C TYR A 49 7.86 -4.05 -18.92
N GLY A 50 7.32 -4.50 -20.06
CA GLY A 50 7.14 -3.70 -21.27
C GLY A 50 5.92 -4.17 -22.07
N ILE A 51 5.34 -3.31 -22.90
CA ILE A 51 4.31 -3.67 -23.87
C ILE A 51 5.01 -4.05 -25.17
N VAL A 52 4.97 -5.32 -25.55
CA VAL A 52 5.63 -5.82 -26.76
C VAL A 52 4.62 -6.58 -27.62
N ASN A 53 4.61 -6.30 -28.93
CA ASN A 53 3.65 -6.88 -29.88
C ASN A 53 2.17 -6.76 -29.41
N GLY A 54 1.85 -5.66 -28.72
CA GLY A 54 0.51 -5.39 -28.20
C GLY A 54 0.14 -6.17 -26.93
N GLY A 55 1.08 -6.85 -26.26
CA GLY A 55 0.88 -7.58 -25.00
C GLY A 55 1.80 -7.09 -23.88
N LEU A 56 1.33 -7.12 -22.63
CA LEU A 56 2.20 -6.87 -21.47
C LEU A 56 3.14 -8.06 -21.24
N GLU A 57 4.43 -7.80 -21.16
CA GLU A 57 5.48 -8.80 -21.04
C GLU A 57 6.41 -8.52 -19.85
N LYS A 58 6.84 -9.57 -19.15
CA LYS A 58 8.01 -9.51 -18.28
C LYS A 58 9.24 -9.52 -19.16
N CYS A 59 9.99 -8.42 -19.21
CA CYS A 59 11.07 -8.26 -20.17
C CYS A 59 12.18 -9.31 -20.02
N SER A 60 12.49 -9.73 -18.80
CA SER A 60 13.47 -10.81 -18.57
C SER A 60 13.04 -12.16 -19.12
N ARG A 61 11.73 -12.40 -19.26
CA ARG A 61 11.18 -13.63 -19.85
C ARG A 61 11.08 -13.50 -21.35
N TYR A 62 10.47 -12.42 -21.83
CA TYR A 62 10.36 -12.14 -23.27
C TYR A 62 11.71 -12.15 -24.00
N LEU A 63 12.75 -11.52 -23.42
CA LEU A 63 14.10 -11.51 -24.02
C LEU A 63 14.83 -12.87 -23.97
N ALA A 64 14.36 -13.79 -23.12
CA ALA A 64 14.93 -15.13 -22.98
C ALA A 64 14.17 -16.19 -23.79
N GLU A 65 13.00 -15.86 -24.35
CA GLU A 65 12.23 -16.76 -25.21
C GLU A 65 13.07 -17.19 -26.42
N THR A 66 13.03 -18.49 -26.71
CA THR A 66 13.85 -19.07 -27.80
C THR A 66 13.13 -19.05 -29.15
N GLY A 67 11.81 -18.86 -29.12
CA GLY A 67 10.94 -18.99 -30.28
C GLY A 67 10.66 -20.45 -30.70
N GLU A 68 11.26 -21.43 -29.99
CA GLU A 68 11.02 -22.85 -30.18
C GLU A 68 10.11 -23.39 -29.07
N GLU A 69 9.28 -24.40 -29.38
CA GLU A 69 8.40 -25.00 -28.37
C GLU A 69 9.23 -25.69 -27.29
N ASN A 70 9.17 -25.14 -26.08
CA ASN A 70 9.85 -25.70 -24.91
C ASN A 70 9.01 -25.46 -23.65
N LYS A 71 9.37 -26.20 -22.58
CA LYS A 71 8.63 -26.15 -21.33
C LYS A 71 8.65 -24.77 -20.67
N GLU A 72 9.76 -24.05 -20.76
CA GLU A 72 9.96 -22.77 -20.07
C GLU A 72 9.12 -21.66 -20.70
N ASP A 73 9.08 -21.61 -22.03
CA ASP A 73 8.25 -20.68 -22.80
C ASP A 73 6.76 -21.02 -22.61
N ASN A 74 6.39 -22.30 -22.62
CA ASN A 74 5.01 -22.74 -22.34
C ASN A 74 4.55 -22.38 -20.90
N ASP A 75 5.40 -22.63 -19.89
CA ASP A 75 5.12 -22.24 -18.50
C ASP A 75 4.95 -20.71 -18.38
N TYR A 76 5.69 -19.93 -19.18
CA TYR A 76 5.58 -18.48 -19.20
C TYR A 76 4.28 -18.01 -19.87
N GLU A 77 3.87 -18.63 -20.98
CA GLU A 77 2.57 -18.36 -21.61
C GLU A 77 1.39 -18.64 -20.65
N GLU A 78 1.44 -19.75 -19.90
CA GLU A 78 0.47 -20.02 -18.83
C GLU A 78 0.48 -18.93 -17.75
N PHE A 79 1.68 -18.49 -17.34
CA PHE A 79 1.83 -17.39 -16.38
C PHE A 79 1.21 -16.09 -16.90
N LYS A 80 1.43 -15.73 -18.18
CA LYS A 80 0.82 -14.54 -18.80
C LYS A 80 -0.69 -14.61 -18.73
N CYS A 81 -1.28 -15.75 -19.11
CA CYS A 81 -2.72 -15.91 -19.14
C CYS A 81 -3.36 -15.88 -17.77
N LYS A 82 -2.69 -16.42 -16.76
CA LYS A 82 -3.20 -16.43 -15.39
C LYS A 82 -3.05 -15.08 -14.68
N ASN A 83 -1.98 -14.33 -14.96
CA ASN A 83 -1.58 -13.20 -14.13
C ASN A 83 -1.52 -11.86 -14.86
N LEU A 84 -1.25 -11.84 -16.16
CA LEU A 84 -1.08 -10.62 -16.96
C LEU A 84 -2.23 -10.36 -17.93
N ARG A 85 -3.06 -11.38 -18.24
CA ARG A 85 -4.24 -11.25 -19.10
C ARG A 85 -5.53 -11.48 -18.30
N VAL A 86 -6.29 -10.41 -18.04
CA VAL A 86 -7.54 -10.45 -17.28
C VAL A 86 -8.55 -11.41 -17.90
N ASN A 87 -8.69 -11.37 -19.23
CA ASN A 87 -9.53 -12.29 -19.99
C ASN A 87 -8.69 -13.12 -20.98
N GLY A 88 -7.54 -13.63 -20.53
CA GLY A 88 -6.71 -14.53 -21.33
C GLY A 88 -7.22 -15.98 -21.34
N HIS A 89 -6.84 -16.73 -22.37
CA HIS A 89 -6.83 -18.18 -22.39
C HIS A 89 -5.61 -18.69 -23.17
N VAL A 90 -5.18 -19.92 -22.91
CA VAL A 90 -4.10 -20.53 -23.70
C VAL A 90 -4.71 -21.27 -24.88
N VAL A 91 -4.24 -20.97 -26.09
CA VAL A 91 -4.58 -21.63 -27.36
C VAL A 91 -3.27 -21.99 -28.05
N ASP A 92 -3.12 -23.27 -28.41
CA ASP A 92 -1.93 -23.78 -29.10
C ASP A 92 -0.59 -23.36 -28.44
N GLY A 93 -0.56 -23.44 -27.10
CA GLY A 93 0.61 -23.08 -26.29
C GLY A 93 0.84 -21.59 -26.10
N LYS A 94 0.03 -20.71 -26.70
CA LYS A 94 0.14 -19.25 -26.59
C LYS A 94 -1.00 -18.65 -25.82
N CYS A 95 -0.69 -17.62 -25.04
CA CYS A 95 -1.68 -16.85 -24.33
C CYS A 95 -2.34 -15.80 -25.23
N GLU A 96 -3.63 -15.95 -25.45
CA GLU A 96 -4.44 -15.06 -26.29
C GLU A 96 -5.63 -14.47 -25.51
N CYS A 97 -6.17 -13.36 -26.02
CA CYS A 97 -7.39 -12.81 -25.45
C CYS A 97 -8.60 -13.64 -25.86
N LYS A 98 -9.51 -13.88 -24.91
CA LYS A 98 -10.84 -14.43 -25.19
C LYS A 98 -11.59 -13.56 -26.21
N ASP A 99 -12.51 -14.19 -26.94
CA ASP A 99 -13.42 -13.50 -27.85
C ASP A 99 -14.00 -12.21 -27.25
N LYS A 100 -13.97 -11.13 -28.05
CA LYS A 100 -14.44 -9.78 -27.69
C LYS A 100 -13.59 -9.03 -26.65
N TRP A 101 -12.45 -9.58 -26.25
CA TRP A 101 -11.47 -8.90 -25.41
C TRP A 101 -10.23 -8.54 -26.22
N LYS A 102 -9.62 -7.40 -25.90
CA LYS A 102 -8.42 -6.90 -26.57
C LYS A 102 -7.54 -6.11 -25.60
N GLY A 103 -6.46 -5.55 -26.15
CA GLY A 103 -5.49 -4.72 -25.46
C GLY A 103 -4.43 -5.54 -24.71
N PRO A 104 -3.39 -4.89 -24.17
CA PRO A 104 -2.21 -5.58 -23.64
C PRO A 104 -2.46 -6.52 -22.47
N LEU A 105 -3.58 -6.33 -21.77
CA LEU A 105 -3.99 -7.14 -20.63
C LEU A 105 -5.26 -7.94 -20.90
N CYS A 106 -5.76 -7.99 -22.14
CA CYS A 106 -7.08 -8.55 -22.45
C CYS A 106 -8.19 -8.00 -21.55
N ASN A 107 -8.15 -6.71 -21.25
CA ASN A 107 -9.07 -6.04 -20.33
C ASN A 107 -10.02 -5.07 -21.05
N GLU A 108 -9.79 -4.73 -22.31
CA GLU A 108 -10.70 -3.88 -23.08
C GLU A 108 -11.79 -4.72 -23.76
N PHE A 109 -13.04 -4.28 -23.67
CA PHE A 109 -14.16 -4.99 -24.27
C PHE A 109 -14.57 -4.33 -25.58
N VAL A 110 -14.60 -5.10 -26.67
CA VAL A 110 -14.88 -4.59 -28.03
C VAL A 110 -16.28 -3.94 -28.14
N GLY A 111 -17.23 -4.31 -27.27
CA GLY A 111 -18.55 -3.69 -27.23
C GLY A 111 -18.63 -2.34 -26.51
N CYS A 112 -17.53 -1.86 -25.93
CA CYS A 112 -17.45 -0.55 -25.27
C CYS A 112 -16.66 0.46 -26.12
N PRO A 113 -16.76 1.77 -25.83
CA PRO A 113 -15.90 2.78 -26.44
C PRO A 113 -14.41 2.45 -26.29
N GLU A 114 -13.57 3.03 -27.15
CA GLU A 114 -12.13 2.82 -27.08
C GLU A 114 -11.55 3.19 -25.70
N GLY A 115 -10.70 2.32 -25.16
CA GLY A 115 -10.14 2.46 -23.82
C GLY A 115 -11.09 2.07 -22.68
N TYR A 116 -12.33 1.66 -22.96
CA TYR A 116 -13.30 1.23 -21.94
C TYR A 116 -13.40 -0.30 -21.87
N THR A 117 -13.88 -0.77 -20.72
CA THR A 117 -14.17 -2.16 -20.45
C THR A 117 -15.58 -2.33 -19.91
N ILE A 118 -16.04 -3.58 -19.81
CA ILE A 118 -17.30 -3.89 -19.14
C ILE A 118 -17.03 -4.18 -17.66
N ARG A 119 -17.64 -3.40 -16.76
CA ARG A 119 -17.62 -3.59 -15.30
C ARG A 119 -19.06 -3.51 -14.81
N ASP A 120 -19.52 -4.50 -14.04
CA ASP A 120 -20.91 -4.59 -13.58
C ASP A 120 -21.96 -4.42 -14.70
N ARG A 121 -21.66 -4.98 -15.89
CA ARG A 121 -22.51 -4.92 -17.10
C ARG A 121 -22.66 -3.54 -17.75
N VAL A 122 -21.89 -2.54 -17.31
CA VAL A 122 -21.82 -1.21 -17.94
C VAL A 122 -20.42 -0.94 -18.47
N CYS A 123 -20.31 -0.05 -19.47
CA CYS A 123 -18.99 0.39 -19.92
C CYS A 123 -18.38 1.34 -18.87
N ALA A 124 -17.15 1.05 -18.46
CA ALA A 124 -16.39 1.80 -17.48
C ALA A 124 -14.97 2.10 -18.02
N PRO A 125 -14.31 3.18 -17.57
CA PRO A 125 -12.98 3.55 -18.06
C PRO A 125 -11.91 2.47 -17.82
N ASN A 126 -12.06 1.64 -16.78
CA ASN A 126 -11.19 0.50 -16.52
C ASN A 126 -11.90 -0.51 -15.57
N SER A 127 -11.22 -1.64 -15.30
CA SER A 127 -11.75 -2.72 -14.46
C SER A 127 -11.72 -2.40 -12.95
N CYS A 128 -11.04 -1.34 -12.53
CA CYS A 128 -10.90 -0.94 -11.13
C CYS A 128 -12.14 -0.16 -10.66
N HIS A 129 -12.73 -0.56 -9.54
CA HIS A 129 -13.79 0.19 -8.87
C HIS A 129 -13.24 1.44 -8.16
N HIS A 130 -14.15 2.33 -7.76
CA HIS A 130 -13.86 3.49 -6.90
C HIS A 130 -12.66 4.36 -7.37
N ASP A 131 -12.64 4.64 -8.67
CA ASP A 131 -11.63 5.45 -9.34
C ASP A 131 -10.19 4.92 -9.15
N GLY A 132 -10.06 3.59 -8.99
CA GLY A 132 -8.77 2.93 -9.00
C GLY A 132 -8.08 2.98 -10.38
N THR A 133 -6.77 2.80 -10.36
CA THR A 133 -5.92 2.79 -11.55
C THR A 133 -5.43 1.38 -11.81
N ILE A 134 -5.56 0.91 -13.05
CA ILE A 134 -5.03 -0.41 -13.44
C ILE A 134 -3.50 -0.36 -13.43
N SER A 135 -2.89 -1.33 -12.75
CA SER A 135 -1.46 -1.37 -12.48
C SER A 135 -0.93 -2.80 -12.62
N VAL A 136 0.39 -2.93 -12.66
CA VAL A 136 1.10 -4.21 -12.58
C VAL A 136 1.87 -4.28 -11.27
N GLY A 137 1.71 -5.39 -10.55
CA GLY A 137 2.51 -5.74 -9.37
C GLY A 137 3.60 -6.76 -9.69
N SER A 138 4.26 -7.29 -8.66
CA SER A 138 5.31 -8.31 -8.82
C SER A 138 4.79 -9.63 -9.40
N GLN A 139 3.53 -9.96 -9.11
CA GLN A 139 2.92 -11.25 -9.46
C GLN A 139 1.87 -11.15 -10.56
N LYS A 140 1.02 -10.12 -10.56
CA LYS A 140 -0.17 -10.03 -11.41
C LYS A 140 -0.58 -8.59 -11.68
N VAL A 141 -1.47 -8.42 -12.64
CA VAL A 141 -2.22 -7.18 -12.86
C VAL A 141 -3.27 -7.02 -11.77
N GLU A 142 -3.30 -5.83 -11.18
CA GLU A 142 -4.23 -5.44 -10.11
C GLU A 142 -4.36 -3.93 -10.07
N CYS A 143 -5.23 -3.40 -9.22
CA CYS A 143 -5.47 -1.97 -9.14
C CYS A 143 -4.71 -1.31 -8.00
N SER A 144 -4.17 -0.13 -8.28
CA SER A 144 -3.91 0.87 -7.24
C SER A 144 -5.25 1.46 -6.80
N CYS A 145 -5.52 1.50 -5.49
CA CYS A 145 -6.83 1.87 -4.96
C CYS A 145 -6.78 3.14 -4.13
N ASN A 146 -7.76 4.01 -4.32
CA ASN A 146 -8.04 5.10 -3.40
C ASN A 146 -8.50 4.54 -2.06
N ALA A 147 -8.13 5.19 -0.96
CA ALA A 147 -8.69 4.84 0.32
C ALA A 147 -10.21 5.11 0.32
N PRO A 148 -11.00 4.35 1.10
CA PRO A 148 -10.63 3.22 1.94
C PRO A 148 -10.61 1.86 1.22
N TRP A 149 -10.58 1.82 -0.10
CA TRP A 149 -10.79 0.61 -0.88
C TRP A 149 -9.53 -0.25 -1.02
N ASP A 150 -9.73 -1.56 -1.13
CA ASP A 150 -8.70 -2.53 -1.47
C ASP A 150 -9.31 -3.71 -2.25
N GLY A 151 -8.56 -4.82 -2.37
CA GLY A 151 -8.88 -5.91 -3.28
C GLY A 151 -8.04 -5.84 -4.54
N GLN A 152 -8.25 -6.79 -5.45
CA GLN A 152 -7.53 -6.80 -6.72
C GLN A 152 -8.05 -5.71 -7.66
N TRP A 153 -9.35 -5.41 -7.59
CA TRP A 153 -10.06 -4.47 -8.44
C TRP A 153 -10.65 -3.29 -7.64
N CYS A 154 -10.15 -3.03 -6.43
CA CYS A 154 -10.66 -1.98 -5.52
C CYS A 154 -12.14 -2.16 -5.12
N GLU A 155 -12.64 -3.38 -5.19
CA GLU A 155 -14.03 -3.75 -4.95
C GLU A 155 -14.39 -3.87 -3.47
N ARG A 156 -13.39 -4.00 -2.59
CA ARG A 156 -13.58 -4.30 -1.18
C ARG A 156 -13.37 -3.06 -0.32
N LEU A 157 -14.35 -2.78 0.53
CA LEU A 157 -14.23 -1.73 1.55
C LEU A 157 -13.25 -2.17 2.65
N ALA A 158 -12.23 -1.36 2.93
CA ALA A 158 -11.19 -1.64 3.92
C ALA A 158 -10.99 -0.45 4.86
N CYS A 159 -11.95 -0.20 5.76
CA CYS A 159 -12.00 1.02 6.58
C CYS A 159 -10.79 1.26 7.48
N TRP A 160 -10.02 0.22 7.81
CA TRP A 160 -8.72 0.39 8.48
C TRP A 160 -7.79 1.33 7.70
N ARG A 161 -7.92 1.42 6.37
CA ARG A 161 -7.16 2.36 5.52
C ARG A 161 -7.48 3.83 5.76
N LYS A 162 -8.59 4.18 6.42
CA LYS A 162 -8.83 5.55 6.90
C LYS A 162 -8.01 5.89 8.15
N ALA A 163 -7.55 4.86 8.87
CA ALA A 163 -6.80 5.07 10.10
C ALA A 163 -5.33 5.44 9.82
N PRO A 164 -4.74 6.34 10.64
CA PRO A 164 -3.30 6.47 10.72
C PRO A 164 -2.64 5.14 11.12
N LYS A 165 -1.39 4.94 10.71
CA LYS A 165 -0.64 3.70 10.99
C LYS A 165 -0.61 3.41 12.50
N GLY A 166 -1.06 2.22 12.89
CA GLY A 166 -1.11 1.79 14.29
C GLY A 166 -2.47 2.01 14.97
N HIS A 167 -3.39 2.71 14.31
CA HIS A 167 -4.76 2.95 14.78
C HIS A 167 -5.82 2.24 13.93
N ASP A 168 -5.41 1.22 13.17
CA ASP A 168 -6.21 0.43 12.24
C ASP A 168 -7.55 -0.06 12.82
N ARG A 169 -7.59 -0.33 14.14
CA ARG A 169 -8.75 -0.86 14.87
C ARG A 169 -9.79 0.21 15.27
N ARG A 170 -9.54 1.50 14.99
CA ARG A 170 -10.46 2.59 15.31
C ARG A 170 -11.59 2.74 14.30
N TRP A 171 -11.42 2.16 13.11
CA TRP A 171 -12.40 2.18 12.04
C TRP A 171 -12.96 0.78 11.81
N LYS A 172 -14.25 0.68 11.45
CA LYS A 172 -14.89 -0.58 11.04
C LYS A 172 -15.72 -0.39 9.77
N ASN A 173 -15.91 -1.50 9.06
CA ASN A 173 -16.81 -1.56 7.91
C ASN A 173 -18.27 -1.63 8.39
N ALA A 174 -19.13 -0.75 7.87
CA ALA A 174 -20.55 -0.64 8.20
C ALA A 174 -21.44 -0.83 6.96
N GLY A 175 -21.27 -1.96 6.28
CA GLY A 175 -21.90 -2.21 4.99
C GLY A 175 -21.12 -1.54 3.86
N ASP A 176 -21.62 -0.41 3.37
CA ASP A 176 -21.08 0.34 2.22
C ASP A 176 -20.24 1.57 2.60
N HIS A 177 -20.13 1.88 3.89
CA HIS A 177 -19.36 3.02 4.40
C HIS A 177 -18.52 2.64 5.63
N CYS A 178 -17.66 3.57 6.03
CA CYS A 178 -16.81 3.44 7.20
C CYS A 178 -17.38 4.23 8.38
N GLU A 179 -17.33 3.62 9.56
CA GLU A 179 -17.72 4.25 10.82
C GLU A 179 -16.69 3.96 11.91
N CYS A 180 -16.77 4.69 13.01
CA CYS A 180 -15.91 4.44 14.16
C CYS A 180 -16.25 3.11 14.84
N ALA A 181 -15.20 2.38 15.17
CA ALA A 181 -15.30 1.18 15.97
C ALA A 181 -15.82 1.51 17.38
N ASP A 182 -16.39 0.51 18.03
CA ASP A 182 -16.99 0.67 19.35
C ASP A 182 -15.98 1.22 20.38
N GLY A 183 -16.32 2.34 21.01
CA GLY A 183 -15.46 3.06 21.96
C GLY A 183 -14.60 4.17 21.36
N TYR A 184 -14.76 4.45 20.06
CA TYR A 184 -14.20 5.60 19.36
C TYR A 184 -15.31 6.47 18.77
N ASP A 185 -15.02 7.76 18.57
CA ASP A 185 -15.92 8.76 18.01
C ASP A 185 -15.11 9.90 17.35
N GLY A 186 -15.79 10.88 16.77
CA GLY A 186 -15.21 11.98 15.99
C GLY A 186 -15.04 11.62 14.52
N ASP A 187 -14.83 12.63 13.68
CA ASP A 187 -14.71 12.46 12.22
C ASP A 187 -13.55 11.54 11.82
N ASP A 188 -12.49 11.50 12.65
CA ASP A 188 -11.29 10.69 12.45
C ASP A 188 -11.21 9.46 13.37
N CYS A 189 -12.28 9.20 14.13
CA CYS A 189 -12.34 8.14 15.14
C CYS A 189 -11.21 8.24 16.18
N ASP A 190 -10.77 9.44 16.52
CA ASP A 190 -9.66 9.71 17.43
C ASP A 190 -10.09 10.00 18.87
N ILE A 191 -11.39 10.25 19.09
CA ILE A 191 -11.95 10.49 20.41
C ILE A 191 -12.27 9.14 21.06
N ILE A 192 -11.58 8.82 22.16
CA ILE A 192 -11.89 7.64 22.96
C ILE A 192 -13.08 7.95 23.88
N THR A 193 -14.18 7.21 23.70
CA THR A 193 -15.43 7.41 24.45
C THR A 193 -15.59 6.45 25.63
N LYS A 194 -14.88 5.32 25.65
CA LYS A 194 -14.93 4.35 26.76
C LYS A 194 -13.69 3.48 26.88
N CYS A 195 -13.48 2.89 28.06
CA CYS A 195 -12.40 1.95 28.33
C CYS A 195 -12.99 0.60 28.77
N LYS A 196 -12.40 -0.52 28.33
CA LYS A 196 -12.87 -1.86 28.73
C LYS A 196 -12.35 -2.27 30.12
N ASN A 197 -11.07 -2.05 30.39
CA ASN A 197 -10.41 -2.42 31.66
C ASN A 197 -9.54 -1.28 32.17
N GLY A 198 -10.16 -0.14 32.49
CA GLY A 198 -9.44 1.06 32.94
C GLY A 198 -10.36 2.26 33.06
N GLU A 199 -9.77 3.41 33.36
CA GLU A 199 -10.51 4.67 33.52
C GLU A 199 -10.23 5.62 32.36
N LEU A 200 -11.28 6.25 31.84
CA LEU A 200 -11.14 7.29 30.82
C LEU A 200 -10.72 8.60 31.48
N ARG A 201 -9.55 9.13 31.09
CA ARG A 201 -9.04 10.43 31.54
C ARG A 201 -8.54 11.24 30.35
N LYS A 202 -9.17 12.38 30.07
CA LYS A 202 -8.80 13.30 28.98
C LYS A 202 -8.65 12.58 27.62
N ASN A 203 -9.71 11.87 27.19
CA ASN A 203 -9.77 11.11 25.93
C ASN A 203 -8.68 10.02 25.79
N ARG A 204 -8.19 9.48 26.92
CA ARG A 204 -7.25 8.36 26.95
C ARG A 204 -7.63 7.39 28.05
N CYS A 205 -7.51 6.10 27.78
CA CYS A 205 -7.67 5.09 28.81
C CYS A 205 -6.40 4.93 29.66
N VAL A 206 -6.56 5.00 30.97
CA VAL A 206 -5.57 4.57 31.95
C VAL A 206 -5.89 3.13 32.34
N CYS A 207 -5.13 2.17 31.84
CA CYS A 207 -5.43 0.76 32.00
C CYS A 207 -5.16 0.27 33.42
N ALA A 208 -6.05 -0.62 33.89
CA ALA A 208 -5.82 -1.40 35.10
C ALA A 208 -4.61 -2.33 34.93
N GLU A 209 -4.06 -2.79 36.06
CA GLU A 209 -2.93 -3.71 36.05
C GLU A 209 -3.21 -4.95 35.20
N GLY A 210 -2.23 -5.34 34.38
CA GLY A 210 -2.34 -6.49 33.48
C GLY A 210 -3.07 -6.22 32.15
N TRP A 211 -3.50 -4.98 31.88
CA TRP A 211 -4.17 -4.59 30.63
C TRP A 211 -3.41 -3.51 29.85
N LYS A 212 -3.57 -3.50 28.52
CA LYS A 212 -2.98 -2.53 27.60
C LYS A 212 -3.85 -2.30 26.36
N GLY A 213 -3.41 -1.39 25.50
CA GLY A 213 -4.09 -0.99 24.26
C GLY A 213 -4.91 0.29 24.44
N ASP A 214 -5.30 0.92 23.34
CA ASP A 214 -6.01 2.22 23.33
C ASP A 214 -7.28 2.20 24.19
N LEU A 215 -8.03 1.08 24.21
CA LEU A 215 -9.23 0.88 25.04
C LEU A 215 -9.03 -0.08 26.22
N CYS A 216 -7.78 -0.43 26.57
CA CYS A 216 -7.46 -1.45 27.58
C CYS A 216 -8.13 -2.81 27.32
N ASP A 217 -8.16 -3.23 26.06
CA ASP A 217 -8.83 -4.45 25.59
C ASP A 217 -7.89 -5.65 25.41
N GLN A 218 -6.59 -5.47 25.65
CA GLN A 218 -5.57 -6.50 25.49
C GLN A 218 -4.96 -6.88 26.84
N LYS A 219 -4.95 -8.18 27.17
CA LYS A 219 -4.21 -8.68 28.33
C LYS A 219 -2.71 -8.68 28.07
N CYS A 220 -1.93 -8.34 29.08
CA CYS A 220 -0.48 -8.48 29.06
C CYS A 220 -0.10 -9.96 29.19
N LYS A 221 1.06 -10.31 28.63
CA LYS A 221 1.59 -11.68 28.77
C LYS A 221 1.97 -11.93 30.25
N PRO A 222 1.71 -13.13 30.80
CA PRO A 222 2.15 -13.48 32.15
C PRO A 222 3.66 -13.24 32.32
N ASN A 223 4.07 -12.69 33.46
CA ASN A 223 5.47 -12.37 33.80
C ASN A 223 6.16 -11.32 32.91
N GLN A 224 5.42 -10.50 32.17
CA GLN A 224 5.94 -9.32 31.48
C GLN A 224 5.16 -8.08 31.91
N THR A 225 5.86 -6.98 32.23
CA THR A 225 5.20 -5.71 32.50
C THR A 225 4.58 -5.16 31.22
N CYS A 226 3.42 -4.50 31.33
CA CYS A 226 2.73 -3.86 30.20
C CYS A 226 3.46 -2.61 29.67
N ALA A 227 4.65 -2.30 30.19
CA ALA A 227 5.43 -1.15 29.78
C ALA A 227 5.85 -1.30 28.32
N ALA A 228 5.54 -0.28 27.52
CA ALA A 228 6.05 -0.18 26.16
C ALA A 228 7.56 -0.38 26.17
N SER A 229 8.05 -1.36 25.41
CA SER A 229 9.45 -1.51 25.07
C SER A 229 9.86 -0.32 24.21
N GLY A 230 10.09 0.82 24.87
CA GLY A 230 10.58 2.07 24.33
C GLY A 230 11.72 2.57 25.22
N LEU A 231 12.85 1.86 25.20
CA LEU A 231 14.14 2.38 25.65
C LEU A 231 14.97 2.54 24.37
N PHE A 232 14.98 3.73 23.76
CA PHE A 232 16.01 4.75 23.97
C PHE A 232 17.43 4.15 23.95
N TYR A 233 17.92 3.80 22.75
CA TYR A 233 19.35 3.87 22.46
C TYR A 233 19.73 5.35 22.33
N GLY A 234 19.99 5.99 23.46
CA GLY A 234 20.43 7.37 23.49
C GLY A 234 20.86 7.73 24.89
N ILE A 235 22.12 8.16 25.00
CA ILE A 235 22.80 8.68 26.19
C ILE A 235 23.52 7.59 27.02
N PHE A 236 24.73 7.22 26.57
CA PHE A 236 25.86 7.16 27.50
C PHE A 236 26.66 8.45 27.35
N VAL A 237 26.29 9.38 28.23
CA VAL A 237 27.07 10.43 28.89
C VAL A 237 28.56 10.44 28.51
N VAL A 238 28.94 11.45 27.74
CA VAL A 238 30.25 12.10 27.85
C VAL A 238 30.35 12.65 29.26
N MET A 239 31.42 12.33 29.99
CA MET A 239 32.24 13.24 30.81
C MET A 239 33.02 12.47 31.89
N ALA A 240 34.33 12.37 31.71
CA ALA A 240 35.29 12.57 32.79
C ALA A 240 36.58 13.17 32.20
N PRO A 241 36.88 14.45 32.45
CA PRO A 241 38.22 15.00 32.29
C PRO A 241 39.05 14.62 33.53
N VAL A 242 40.37 14.47 33.40
CA VAL A 242 41.38 14.90 34.40
C VAL A 242 42.79 14.49 33.96
N LEU A 243 43.59 15.54 33.74
CA LEU A 243 45.03 15.70 33.93
C LEU A 243 46.04 14.72 33.30
N GLY A 244 46.77 15.25 32.30
CA GLY A 244 48.09 15.84 32.58
C GLY A 244 49.33 14.95 32.43
N ALA A 245 50.10 15.17 31.35
CA ALA A 245 51.58 15.26 31.31
C ALA A 245 51.98 15.51 29.84
N LEU A 246 52.30 16.75 29.47
CA LEU A 246 53.66 17.28 29.41
C LEU A 246 54.58 16.58 28.39
N ILE A 247 54.85 17.32 27.32
CA ILE A 247 56.17 17.50 26.68
C ILE A 247 56.75 16.26 25.99
N PHE A 248 56.83 16.27 24.66
CA PHE A 248 58.11 16.47 23.97
C PHE A 248 57.88 16.95 22.53
N ARG A 249 58.72 17.92 22.16
CA ARG A 249 58.79 18.65 20.90
C ARG A 249 60.07 18.21 20.17
N ASN A 250 60.02 18.28 18.83
CA ASN A 250 61.09 18.05 17.83
C ASN A 250 61.47 16.56 17.61
N ASN A 251 61.63 16.04 16.39
CA ASN A 251 61.83 16.62 15.05
C ASN A 251 60.89 15.97 14.03
#